data_AF-A0A0K0D8I2-F1
#
_entry.id   AF-A0A0K0D8I2-F1
#
_cell.length_a   1.000
_cell.length_b   1.000
_cell.length_c   1.000
_cell.angle_alpha   90.00
_cell.angle_beta   90.00
_cell.angle_gamma   90.00
#
_symmetry.space_group_name_H-M   'P 1'
#
loop_
_entity.id
_entity.type
_entity.pdbx_description
1 polymer ?
#
loop_
_entity_poly.entity_id
_entity_poly.type
_entity_poly.pdbx_seq_one_letter_code
_entity_poly.pdbx_strand_id
1 'polypeptide(L)'
;MAELMDRKYMGIGLSKSVKVLEDDGRKFGSFVVADVKRSAFHADGQNLLDKISHMSVFFDHRTGMSSFSVALSSRPGFLKSILQIIKGLYVTTLYGRKKTFPIGGIGAPANFVRFKTADGSLFTVEQYFKKHYNIQLKYANSSIQLFCFWILPCKFSLT
;
A
#
# COMPACT_ATOMS: atom_id res chain seq x y z
N MET A 1 -2.95 20.21 7.74
CA MET A 1 -3.05 18.89 8.42
C MET A 1 -1.66 18.56 8.94
N ALA A 2 -1.50 18.08 10.17
CA ALA A 2 -0.16 17.75 10.67
C ALA A 2 0.38 16.52 9.93
N GLU A 3 1.46 16.69 9.18
CA GLU A 3 2.16 15.61 8.51
C GLU A 3 2.94 14.77 9.53
N LEU A 4 2.89 13.46 9.35
CA LEU A 4 3.62 12.47 10.12
C LEU A 4 4.66 11.79 9.21
N MET A 5 5.62 11.11 9.82
CA MET A 5 6.61 10.29 9.10
C MET A 5 5.94 9.27 8.15
N ASP A 6 6.70 8.80 7.16
CA ASP A 6 6.24 7.87 6.13
C ASP A 6 5.11 8.40 5.23
N ARG A 7 4.98 9.73 5.07
CA ARG A 7 3.83 10.38 4.40
C ARG A 7 2.49 9.91 4.96
N LYS A 8 2.40 9.93 6.28
CA LYS A 8 1.13 9.74 6.99
C LYS A 8 0.61 11.11 7.40
N TYR A 9 -0.68 11.21 7.70
CA TYR A 9 -1.26 12.42 8.24
C TYR A 9 -2.11 12.10 9.46
N MET A 10 -2.23 13.07 10.36
CA MET A 10 -3.14 12.95 11.50
C MET A 10 -4.56 13.35 11.07
N GLY A 11 -5.40 12.36 10.84
CA GLY A 11 -6.84 12.53 10.61
C GLY A 11 -7.55 12.86 11.91
N ILE A 12 -8.39 13.88 11.87
CA ILE A 12 -9.26 14.27 12.99
C ILE A 12 -10.67 13.83 12.62
N GLY A 13 -11.29 13.05 13.49
CA GLY A 13 -12.65 12.55 13.33
C GLY A 13 -13.44 12.64 14.62
N LEU A 14 -14.67 12.15 14.58
CA LEU A 14 -15.57 12.14 15.72
C LEU A 14 -16.14 10.74 15.91
N SER A 15 -16.01 10.21 17.12
CA SER A 15 -16.75 9.03 17.56
C SER A 15 -18.08 9.50 18.13
N LYS A 16 -19.19 9.08 17.52
CA LYS A 16 -20.54 9.38 18.00
C LYS A 16 -21.14 8.09 18.55
N SER A 17 -21.72 8.15 19.74
CA SER A 17 -22.46 7.03 20.33
C SER A 17 -23.70 7.55 21.05
N VAL A 18 -24.71 6.71 21.17
CA VAL A 18 -25.90 6.98 21.99
C VAL A 18 -25.82 6.07 23.20
N LYS A 19 -25.94 6.66 24.40
CA LYS A 19 -25.98 5.93 25.67
C LYS A 19 -27.35 6.14 26.30
N VAL A 20 -27.97 5.07 26.76
CA VAL A 20 -29.18 5.15 27.57
C VAL A 20 -28.75 4.95 29.01
N LEU A 21 -29.11 5.89 29.89
CA LEU A 21 -28.87 5.77 31.32
C LEU A 21 -30.21 5.59 32.03
N GLU A 22 -30.23 4.64 32.95
CA GLU A 22 -31.34 4.35 33.85
C GLU A 22 -31.02 4.96 35.22
N ASP A 23 -31.99 5.68 35.78
CA ASP A 23 -31.96 6.12 37.17
C ASP A 23 -32.84 5.17 38.01
N ASP A 24 -32.58 5.09 39.33
CA ASP A 24 -33.16 4.12 40.30
C ASP A 24 -34.71 4.15 40.43
N GLY A 25 -35.41 4.88 39.57
CA GLY A 25 -36.85 5.13 39.63
C GLY A 25 -37.61 5.13 38.29
N ARG A 26 -37.16 4.39 37.25
CA ARG A 26 -37.90 4.13 35.97
C ARG A 26 -37.86 5.22 34.89
N LYS A 27 -36.98 6.23 34.99
CA LYS A 27 -36.79 7.22 33.91
C LYS A 27 -35.56 6.85 33.08
N PHE A 28 -35.76 6.70 31.78
CA PHE A 28 -34.70 6.48 30.81
C PHE A 28 -34.31 7.81 30.17
N GLY A 29 -33.03 8.17 30.23
CA GLY A 29 -32.47 9.29 29.49
C GLY A 29 -31.60 8.79 28.34
N SER A 30 -31.85 9.26 27.11
CA SER A 30 -30.94 9.02 25.99
C SER A 30 -29.96 10.18 25.85
N PHE A 31 -28.67 9.85 25.81
CA PHE A 31 -27.58 10.81 25.71
C PHE A 31 -26.79 10.56 24.44
N VAL A 32 -26.51 11.63 23.70
CA VAL A 32 -25.55 11.57 22.59
C VAL A 32 -24.18 11.93 23.14
N VAL A 33 -23.25 10.99 23.04
CA VAL A 33 -21.84 11.20 23.39
C VAL A 33 -21.05 11.36 22.11
N ALA A 34 -20.31 12.46 22.01
CA ALA A 34 -19.50 12.79 20.85
C ALA A 34 -18.07 13.09 21.29
N ASP A 35 -17.15 12.19 20.97
CA ASP A 35 -15.74 12.29 21.32
C ASP A 35 -14.89 12.60 20.09
N VAL A 36 -14.07 13.65 20.15
CA VAL A 36 -13.09 13.92 19.10
C VAL A 36 -11.99 12.85 19.16
N LYS A 37 -11.72 12.20 18.02
CA LYS A 37 -10.65 11.21 17.88
C LYS A 37 -9.61 11.71 16.88
N ARG A 38 -8.35 11.37 17.12
CA ARG A 38 -7.24 11.60 16.20
C ARG A 38 -6.61 10.25 15.87
N SER A 39 -6.36 9.99 14.59
CA SER A 39 -5.74 8.76 14.13
C SER A 39 -4.81 9.02 12.95
N ALA A 40 -3.81 8.16 12.77
CA ALA A 40 -2.88 8.26 11.65
C ALA A 40 -3.45 7.56 10.41
N PHE A 41 -3.37 8.21 9.26
CA PHE A 41 -3.80 7.68 7.98
C PHE A 41 -2.67 7.76 6.95
N HIS A 42 -2.69 6.87 5.96
CA HIS A 42 -1.81 6.97 4.80
C HIS A 42 -2.37 8.02 3.84
N ALA A 43 -1.51 8.86 3.27
CA ALA A 43 -1.93 9.79 2.22
C ALA A 43 -2.47 9.04 0.99
N ASP A 44 -3.64 9.46 0.50
CA ASP A 44 -4.27 8.90 -0.69
C ASP A 44 -3.58 9.35 -1.98
N GLY A 45 -3.77 8.58 -3.05
CA GLY A 45 -3.30 8.96 -4.40
C GLY A 45 -1.79 9.00 -4.58
N GLN A 46 -1.01 8.60 -3.58
CA GLN A 46 0.44 8.62 -3.64
C GLN A 46 0.98 7.48 -4.52
N ASN A 47 1.95 7.79 -5.40
CA ASN A 47 2.69 6.76 -6.10
C ASN A 47 3.46 5.89 -5.09
N LEU A 48 3.42 4.58 -5.28
CA LEU A 48 4.06 3.65 -4.36
C LEU A 48 5.57 3.86 -4.22
N LEU A 49 6.28 4.17 -5.31
CA LEU A 49 7.72 4.41 -5.23
C LEU A 49 8.02 5.66 -4.40
N ASP A 50 7.20 6.71 -4.55
CA ASP A 50 7.29 7.92 -3.74
C ASP A 50 6.93 7.65 -2.28
N LYS A 51 6.02 6.70 -2.01
CA LYS A 51 5.72 6.25 -0.64
C LYS A 51 6.96 5.61 -0.01
N ILE A 52 7.62 4.73 -0.76
CA ILE A 52 8.80 3.99 -0.29
C ILE A 52 9.98 4.94 -0.07
N SER A 53 10.23 5.89 -0.98
CA SER A 53 11.35 6.84 -0.85
C SER A 53 11.24 7.76 0.37
N HIS A 54 10.02 7.99 0.87
CA HIS A 54 9.73 8.79 2.05
C HIS A 54 9.58 7.99 3.35
N MET A 55 9.85 6.67 3.34
CA MET A 55 9.79 5.88 4.57
C MET A 55 10.95 6.19 5.49
N SER A 56 10.66 6.26 6.79
CA SER A 56 11.61 6.44 7.89
C SER A 56 12.82 5.50 7.82
N VAL A 57 12.68 4.30 7.27
CA VAL A 57 13.79 3.34 7.08
C VAL A 57 14.94 3.90 6.23
N PHE A 58 14.70 4.93 5.42
CA PHE A 58 15.74 5.59 4.61
C PHE A 58 16.25 6.90 5.20
N PHE A 59 15.64 7.41 6.27
CA PHE A 59 15.99 8.69 6.87
C PHE A 59 16.83 8.50 8.13
N ASP A 60 17.96 9.18 8.17
CA ASP A 60 18.70 9.34 9.41
C ASP A 60 18.12 10.53 10.19
N HIS A 61 17.54 10.25 11.36
CA HIS A 61 16.94 11.27 12.22
C HIS A 61 17.93 12.32 12.75
N ARG A 62 19.23 12.01 12.81
CA ARG A 62 20.24 12.95 13.31
C ARG A 62 20.65 13.96 12.25
N THR A 63 20.74 13.51 11.00
CA THR A 63 21.22 14.34 9.88
C THR A 63 20.09 14.86 8.99
N GLY A 64 18.88 14.31 9.12
CA GLY A 64 17.73 14.63 8.26
C GLY A 64 17.89 14.16 6.81
N MET A 65 18.98 13.45 6.50
CA MET A 65 19.29 13.03 5.14
C MET A 65 18.59 11.72 4.77
N SER A 66 18.05 11.68 3.56
CA SER A 66 17.55 10.44 2.96
C SER A 66 18.67 9.70 2.25
N SER A 67 18.86 8.45 2.61
CA SER A 67 19.77 7.50 1.94
C SER A 67 19.05 6.70 0.84
N PHE A 68 17.83 7.09 0.46
CA PHE A 68 17.03 6.30 -0.48
C PHE A 68 17.73 6.15 -1.82
N SER A 69 17.92 4.90 -2.23
CA SER A 69 18.18 4.54 -3.62
C SER A 69 17.47 3.23 -3.95
N VAL A 70 17.16 3.03 -5.22
CA VAL A 70 16.48 1.82 -5.72
C VAL A 70 17.32 0.55 -5.47
N ALA A 71 18.64 0.67 -5.59
CA ALA A 71 19.55 -0.43 -5.30
C ALA A 71 19.57 -0.79 -3.80
N LEU A 72 19.59 0.22 -2.92
CA LEU A 72 19.57 0.02 -1.46
C LEU A 72 18.25 -0.60 -1.00
N SER A 73 17.13 -0.10 -1.51
CA SER A 73 15.79 -0.58 -1.17
C SER A 73 15.49 -1.99 -1.67
N SER A 74 16.29 -2.51 -2.62
CA SER A 74 16.22 -3.91 -3.06
C SER A 74 17.00 -4.88 -2.16
N ARG A 75 17.73 -4.41 -1.14
CA ARG A 75 18.46 -5.29 -0.21
C ARG A 75 17.49 -5.99 0.76
N PRO A 76 17.76 -7.25 1.15
CA PRO A 76 16.83 -8.04 1.98
C PRO A 76 16.39 -7.38 3.29
N GLY A 77 17.30 -6.65 3.96
CA GLY A 77 16.97 -5.93 5.20
C GLY A 77 15.92 -4.84 4.98
N PHE A 78 16.12 -3.99 3.97
CA PHE A 78 15.17 -2.94 3.62
C PHE A 78 13.85 -3.52 3.09
N LEU A 79 13.89 -4.58 2.28
CA LEU A 79 12.68 -5.23 1.76
C LEU A 79 11.74 -5.68 2.88
N LYS A 80 12.27 -6.25 3.98
CA LYS A 80 11.46 -6.64 5.13
C LYS A 80 10.79 -5.45 5.80
N SER A 81 11.55 -4.37 6.05
CA SER A 81 11.02 -3.17 6.70
C SER A 81 10.01 -2.44 5.82
N ILE A 82 10.27 -2.34 4.51
CA ILE A 82 9.34 -1.78 3.52
C ILE A 82 8.03 -2.58 3.55
N LEU A 83 8.12 -3.92 3.45
CA LEU A 83 6.95 -4.79 3.46
C LEU A 83 6.12 -4.61 4.72
N GLN A 84 6.74 -4.51 5.90
CA GLN A 84 6.01 -4.26 7.15
C GLN A 84 5.18 -2.97 7.13
N ILE A 85 5.67 -1.92 6.45
CA ILE A 85 4.98 -0.63 6.36
C ILE A 85 3.84 -0.66 5.33
N ILE A 86 4.00 -1.39 4.23
CA ILE A 86 3.03 -1.38 3.11
C ILE A 86 2.09 -2.58 3.06
N LYS A 87 2.37 -3.63 3.82
CA LYS A 87 1.50 -4.82 3.89
C LYS A 87 0.11 -4.41 4.35
N GLY A 88 -0.92 -4.89 3.64
CA GLY A 88 -2.31 -4.57 3.95
C GLY A 88 -2.81 -3.24 3.39
N LEU A 89 -1.94 -2.41 2.80
CA LEU A 89 -2.39 -1.28 1.98
C LEU A 89 -2.96 -1.79 0.66
N TYR A 90 -3.85 -0.99 0.07
CA TYR A 90 -4.38 -1.21 -1.26
C TYR A 90 -3.69 -0.30 -2.26
N VAL A 91 -3.42 -0.81 -3.46
CA VAL A 91 -2.86 -0.03 -4.55
C VAL A 91 -3.76 -0.14 -5.77
N THR A 92 -3.81 0.94 -6.54
CA THR A 92 -4.63 1.05 -7.75
C THR A 92 -3.74 1.13 -8.98
N THR A 93 -4.07 0.37 -10.02
CA THR A 93 -3.38 0.44 -11.32
C THR A 93 -3.62 1.78 -12.01
N LEU A 94 -2.55 2.32 -12.58
CA LEU A 94 -2.60 3.48 -13.48
C LEU A 94 -2.54 3.09 -14.97
N TYR A 95 -2.41 1.80 -15.27
CA TYR A 95 -2.40 1.24 -16.62
C TYR A 95 -3.68 0.44 -16.87
N GLY A 96 -4.10 0.37 -18.14
CA GLY A 96 -5.29 -0.36 -18.56
C GLY A 96 -6.56 0.10 -17.83
N ARG A 97 -7.41 -0.85 -17.44
CA ARG A 97 -8.58 -0.55 -16.59
C ARG A 97 -8.13 -0.40 -15.14
N LYS A 98 -8.60 0.65 -14.47
CA LYS A 98 -8.34 0.88 -13.04
C LYS A 98 -8.82 -0.32 -12.23
N LYS A 99 -7.89 -0.94 -11.50
CA LYS A 99 -8.14 -2.04 -10.59
C LYS A 99 -7.38 -1.79 -9.30
N THR A 100 -8.00 -2.16 -8.19
CA THR A 100 -7.44 -1.98 -6.85
C THR A 100 -7.23 -3.35 -6.22
N PHE A 101 -6.10 -3.54 -5.57
CA PHE A 101 -5.75 -4.81 -4.95
C PHE A 101 -4.87 -4.61 -3.71
N PRO A 102 -4.98 -5.51 -2.71
CA PRO A 102 -4.16 -5.45 -1.51
C PRO A 102 -2.70 -5.84 -1.82
N ILE A 103 -1.77 -5.25 -1.09
CA ILE A 103 -0.36 -5.64 -1.13
C ILE A 103 -0.15 -6.88 -0.25
N GLY A 104 0.10 -8.02 -0.89
CA GLY A 104 0.42 -9.29 -0.21
C GLY A 104 1.91 -9.50 0.07
N GLY A 105 2.80 -8.93 -0.74
CA GLY A 105 4.24 -9.18 -0.65
C GLY A 105 5.08 -8.39 -1.66
N ILE A 106 6.40 -8.52 -1.53
CA ILE A 106 7.38 -7.97 -2.49
C ILE A 106 8.01 -9.13 -3.27
N GLY A 107 8.13 -8.95 -4.59
CA GLY A 107 8.59 -9.98 -5.51
C GLY A 107 10.07 -10.01 -5.80
N ALA A 108 10.46 -11.00 -6.60
CA ALA A 108 11.67 -10.90 -7.40
C ALA A 108 11.50 -9.87 -8.54
N PRO A 109 12.60 -9.37 -9.13
CA PRO A 109 12.57 -8.36 -10.19
C PRO A 109 11.72 -8.71 -11.41
N ALA A 110 11.06 -7.73 -12.04
CA ALA A 110 10.17 -7.94 -13.19
C ALA A 110 10.85 -8.48 -14.45
N ASN A 111 12.15 -8.23 -14.62
CA ASN A 111 12.91 -8.78 -15.74
C ASN A 111 13.19 -10.28 -15.57
N PHE A 112 13.11 -10.80 -14.34
CA PHE A 112 13.43 -12.18 -13.99
C PHE A 112 12.19 -13.04 -13.77
N VAL A 113 11.17 -12.50 -13.08
CA VAL A 113 9.94 -13.24 -12.77
C VAL A 113 9.17 -13.54 -14.04
N ARG A 114 8.98 -14.84 -14.31
CA ARG A 114 8.20 -15.36 -15.43
C ARG A 114 6.86 -15.87 -14.96
N PHE A 115 5.83 -15.68 -15.77
CA PHE A 115 4.50 -16.23 -15.56
C PHE A 115 3.89 -16.68 -16.88
N LYS A 116 2.95 -17.63 -16.78
CA LYS A 116 2.22 -18.17 -17.92
C LYS A 116 0.94 -17.37 -18.11
N THR A 117 0.71 -16.86 -19.32
CA THR A 117 -0.54 -16.18 -19.68
C THR A 117 -1.65 -17.20 -19.96
N ALA A 118 -2.90 -16.73 -20.08
CA ALA A 118 -4.04 -17.57 -20.43
C ALA A 118 -3.83 -18.34 -21.74
N ASP A 119 -3.11 -17.73 -22.69
CA ASP A 119 -2.79 -18.32 -24.00
C ASP A 119 -1.62 -19.32 -23.94
N GLY A 120 -1.14 -19.64 -22.72
CA GLY A 120 -0.06 -20.58 -22.48
C GLY A 120 1.35 -20.05 -22.76
N SER A 121 1.49 -18.82 -23.24
CA SER A 121 2.77 -18.17 -23.48
C SER A 121 3.46 -17.78 -22.17
N LEU A 122 4.79 -17.92 -22.11
CA LEU A 122 5.60 -17.55 -20.96
C LEU A 122 6.20 -16.17 -21.16
N PHE A 123 5.89 -15.21 -20.29
CA PHE A 123 6.44 -13.85 -20.33
C PHE A 123 7.08 -13.49 -19.01
N THR A 124 8.12 -12.64 -19.06
CA THR A 124 8.50 -11.86 -17.89
C THR A 124 7.49 -10.74 -17.66
N VAL A 125 7.43 -10.20 -16.43
CA VAL A 125 6.57 -9.05 -16.14
C VAL A 125 6.95 -7.86 -17.03
N GLU A 126 8.24 -7.60 -17.23
CA GLU A 126 8.70 -6.54 -18.14
C GLU A 126 8.20 -6.76 -19.58
N GLN A 127 8.36 -7.97 -20.12
CA GLN A 127 7.94 -8.30 -21.49
C GLN A 127 6.43 -8.16 -21.67
N TYR A 128 5.65 -8.60 -20.68
CA TYR A 128 4.20 -8.48 -20.70
C TYR A 128 3.75 -7.02 -20.74
N PHE A 129 4.35 -6.17 -19.91
CA PHE A 129 4.05 -4.73 -19.87
C PHE A 129 4.38 -4.02 -21.19
N LYS A 130 5.54 -4.35 -21.77
CA LYS A 130 5.95 -3.81 -23.06
C LYS A 130 5.00 -4.26 -24.17
N LYS A 131 4.63 -5.54 -24.22
CA LYS A 131 3.78 -6.10 -25.29
C LYS A 131 2.31 -5.65 -25.20
N HIS A 132 1.70 -5.72 -24.01
CA HIS A 132 0.25 -5.53 -23.85
C HIS A 132 -0.16 -4.09 -23.55
N TYR A 133 0.73 -3.28 -22.96
CA TYR A 133 0.42 -1.90 -22.57
C TYR A 133 1.35 -0.88 -23.21
N ASN A 134 2.36 -1.30 -23.98
CA ASN A 134 3.41 -0.43 -24.52
C ASN A 134 4.12 0.39 -23.42
N ILE A 135 4.30 -0.20 -22.23
CA ILE A 135 4.94 0.44 -21.09
C ILE A 135 6.34 -0.15 -20.90
N GLN A 136 7.35 0.71 -20.91
CA GLN A 136 8.72 0.35 -20.54
C GLN A 136 8.95 0.61 -19.05
N LEU A 137 9.28 -0.43 -18.28
CA LEU A 137 9.50 -0.32 -16.84
C LEU A 137 10.87 0.32 -16.56
N LYS A 138 10.88 1.42 -15.80
CA LYS A 138 12.11 2.15 -15.42
C LYS A 138 13.05 1.34 -14.52
N TYR A 139 12.49 0.45 -13.69
CA TYR A 139 13.22 -0.30 -12.65
C TYR A 139 12.99 -1.81 -12.77
N ALA A 140 13.08 -2.36 -13.99
CA ALA A 140 12.81 -3.78 -14.26
C ALA A 140 13.73 -4.75 -13.50
N ASN A 141 14.96 -4.31 -13.18
CA ASN A 141 15.98 -5.11 -12.48
C ASN A 141 15.88 -5.02 -10.95
N SER A 142 14.88 -4.31 -10.41
CA SER A 142 14.78 -4.03 -8.98
C SER A 142 13.62 -4.79 -8.33
N SER A 143 13.85 -5.35 -7.15
CA SER A 143 12.85 -6.17 -6.44
C SER A 143 11.68 -5.38 -5.86
N ILE A 144 11.73 -4.04 -5.88
CA ILE A 144 10.71 -3.15 -5.29
C ILE A 144 9.40 -3.15 -6.09
N GLN A 145 9.33 -3.92 -7.16
CA GLN A 145 8.07 -4.18 -7.84
C GLN A 145 7.20 -5.09 -6.96
N LEU A 146 6.09 -4.52 -6.48
CA LEU A 146 5.17 -5.28 -5.65
C LEU A 146 4.59 -6.46 -6.41
N PHE A 147 4.40 -7.53 -5.65
CA PHE A 147 3.70 -8.74 -6.05
C PHE A 147 2.18 -8.54 -6.07
N CYS A 148 1.70 -7.40 -6.56
CA CYS A 148 0.29 -7.24 -6.86
C CYS A 148 -0.13 -7.97 -8.15
N PHE A 149 0.84 -8.46 -8.93
CA PHE A 149 0.61 -9.08 -10.23
C PHE A 149 0.15 -10.54 -10.20
N TRP A 150 0.01 -11.16 -9.02
CA TRP A 150 -0.50 -12.54 -8.93
C TRP A 150 -2.03 -12.64 -9.11
N ILE A 151 -2.72 -11.55 -9.41
CA ILE A 151 -4.13 -11.55 -9.76
C ILE A 151 -4.31 -10.81 -11.08
N LEU A 152 -3.98 -11.47 -12.20
CA LEU A 152 -4.73 -11.45 -13.47
C LEU A 152 -3.95 -12.27 -14.51
N PRO A 153 -4.48 -13.42 -14.97
CA PRO A 153 -5.90 -13.64 -15.26
C PRO A 153 -6.50 -14.77 -14.41
N CYS A 154 -6.79 -14.51 -13.14
CA CYS A 154 -7.58 -15.47 -12.37
C CYS A 154 -9.07 -15.13 -12.48
N LYS A 155 -9.76 -15.82 -13.39
CA LYS A 155 -11.03 -16.44 -13.01
C LYS A 155 -10.72 -17.35 -11.81
N PHE A 156 -11.00 -16.91 -10.59
CA PHE A 156 -11.29 -17.84 -9.51
C PHE A 156 -12.75 -17.65 -9.15
N SER A 157 -13.59 -18.38 -9.90
CA SER A 157 -14.77 -18.99 -9.31
C SER A 157 -14.24 -20.15 -8.48
N LEU A 158 -14.42 -20.09 -7.17
CA LEU A 158 -14.51 -21.26 -6.32
C LEU A 158 -15.62 -20.96 -5.31
N THR A 159 -16.70 -21.72 -5.48
CA THR A 159 -17.71 -22.16 -4.50
C THR A 159 -17.42 -21.85 -3.05
#